data_AF-A0A963MB08-F1
#
_entry.id   AF-A0A963MB08-F1
#
_cell.length_a   1.000
_cell.length_b   1.000
_cell.length_c   1.000
_cell.angle_alpha   90.00
_cell.angle_beta   90.00
_cell.angle_gamma   90.00
#
_symmetry.space_group_name_H-M   'P 1'
#
loop_
_entity.id
_entity.type
_entity.pdbx_description
1 polymer ?
#
loop_
_entity_poly.entity_id
_entity_poly.type
_entity_poly.pdbx_seq_one_letter_code
_entity_poly.pdbx_strand_id
1 'polypeptide(L)'
;MTGRLFHDVPGRSIRARLILGATLVLVAFVAAAGWAVQRAHTDSVRAAHLAQLQGTVYLLLAGAEVDTDGALLMPASFPEPRLSLPGSGLYASVRNLARDTAWRSASTVNVDPPFLHDTAVGQWRFESPAANGRDYLAVAFGVRWIVGA
;
A
#
# COMPACT_ATOMS: atom_id res chain seq x y z
N MET A 1 2.40 -28.14 66.36
CA MET A 1 1.72 -27.31 65.33
C MET A 1 2.70 -26.30 64.78
N THR A 2 3.33 -26.61 63.64
CA THR A 2 3.72 -25.64 62.59
C THR A 2 4.30 -26.44 61.44
N GLY A 3 3.53 -26.53 60.36
CA GLY A 3 3.89 -27.29 59.17
C GLY A 3 5.08 -26.67 58.45
N ARG A 4 6.10 -27.48 58.16
CA ARG A 4 7.04 -27.21 57.08
C ARG A 4 6.32 -27.41 55.75
N LEU A 5 5.74 -26.34 55.24
CA LEU A 5 5.11 -26.24 53.92
C LEU A 5 6.10 -25.69 52.88
N PHE A 6 7.28 -26.31 52.76
CA PHE A 6 8.17 -26.15 51.60
C PHE A 6 8.93 -27.46 51.45
N HIS A 7 8.25 -28.46 50.90
CA HIS A 7 8.88 -29.72 50.52
C HIS A 7 9.79 -29.44 49.32
N ASP A 8 11.09 -29.43 49.62
CA ASP A 8 12.22 -29.84 48.79
C ASP A 8 11.97 -29.89 47.29
N VAL A 9 12.72 -29.08 46.52
CA VAL A 9 12.91 -29.26 45.08
C VAL A 9 13.61 -30.60 44.87
N PRO A 10 12.92 -31.71 44.51
CA PRO A 10 13.52 -33.03 44.55
C PRO A 10 14.00 -33.41 43.15
N GLY A 11 15.31 -33.66 43.02
CA GLY A 11 15.88 -34.44 41.92
C GLY A 11 15.92 -33.78 40.54
N ARG A 12 17.11 -33.29 40.17
CA ARG A 12 17.47 -32.70 38.86
C ARG A 12 17.49 -33.78 37.74
N SER A 13 16.31 -34.30 37.42
CA SER A 13 16.06 -35.45 36.54
C SER A 13 16.04 -35.06 35.07
N ILE A 14 16.65 -35.89 34.21
CA ILE A 14 16.69 -35.76 32.73
C ILE A 14 15.32 -35.39 32.14
N ARG A 15 14.23 -35.92 32.71
CA ARG A 15 12.86 -35.64 32.29
C ARG A 15 12.49 -34.16 32.41
N ALA A 16 12.90 -33.47 33.47
CA ALA A 16 12.62 -32.05 33.64
C ALA A 16 13.37 -31.20 32.61
N ARG A 17 14.63 -31.55 32.30
CA ARG A 17 15.42 -30.88 31.25
C ARG A 17 14.83 -31.11 29.86
N LEU A 18 14.33 -32.32 29.59
CA LEU A 18 13.65 -32.66 28.33
C LEU A 18 12.34 -31.89 28.17
N ILE A 19 11.51 -31.81 29.21
CA ILE A 19 10.25 -31.06 29.17
C ILE A 19 10.52 -29.57 28.97
N LEU A 20 11.45 -28.98 29.75
CA LEU A 20 11.83 -27.57 29.58
C LEU A 20 12.36 -27.28 28.17
N GLY A 21 13.22 -28.15 27.64
CA GLY A 21 13.73 -28.03 26.27
C GLY A 21 12.61 -28.10 25.23
N ALA A 22 11.71 -29.08 25.34
CA ALA A 22 10.58 -29.24 24.42
C ALA A 22 9.62 -28.04 24.47
N THR A 23 9.29 -27.54 25.66
CA THR A 23 8.46 -26.33 25.82
C THR A 23 9.14 -25.12 25.21
N LEU A 24 10.44 -24.94 25.42
CA LEU A 24 11.18 -23.81 24.86
C LEU A 24 11.23 -23.86 23.33
N VAL A 25 11.48 -25.04 22.76
CA VAL A 25 11.42 -25.26 21.30
C VAL A 25 10.03 -24.99 20.75
N LEU A 26 8.98 -25.48 21.42
CA LEU A 26 7.60 -25.24 21.01
C LEU A 26 7.26 -23.75 21.02
N VAL A 27 7.59 -23.04 22.09
CA VAL A 27 7.36 -21.59 22.20
C VAL A 27 8.13 -20.84 21.12
N ALA A 28 9.39 -21.19 20.87
CA ALA A 28 10.20 -20.60 19.81
C ALA A 28 9.60 -20.84 18.43
N PHE A 29 9.11 -22.06 18.16
CA PHE A 29 8.46 -22.40 16.89
C PHE A 29 7.18 -21.60 16.68
N VAL A 30 6.30 -21.53 17.70
CA VAL A 30 5.05 -20.76 17.63
C VAL A 30 5.34 -19.27 17.43
N ALA A 31 6.32 -18.71 18.14
CA ALA A 31 6.72 -17.32 17.97
C ALA A 31 7.24 -17.02 16.55
N ALA A 32 8.09 -17.91 16.01
CA ALA A 32 8.61 -17.79 14.65
C ALA A 32 7.49 -17.90 13.60
N ALA A 33 6.57 -18.86 13.75
CA ALA A 33 5.42 -19.01 12.87
C ALA A 33 4.50 -17.79 12.91
N GLY A 34 4.18 -17.28 14.11
CA GLY A 34 3.40 -16.06 14.28
C GLY A 34 4.06 -14.85 13.62
N TRP A 35 5.37 -14.69 13.78
CA TRP A 35 6.13 -13.63 13.13
C TRP A 35 6.10 -13.74 11.60
N ALA A 36 6.29 -14.94 11.05
CA ALA A 36 6.24 -15.19 9.61
C ALA A 36 4.86 -14.89 9.01
N VAL A 37 3.78 -15.31 9.68
CA VAL A 37 2.40 -15.05 9.25
C VAL A 37 2.09 -13.56 9.29
N GLN A 38 2.47 -12.87 10.37
CA GLN A 38 2.27 -11.43 10.48
C GLN A 38 2.96 -10.70 9.34
N ARG A 39 4.20 -11.10 9.02
CA ARG A 39 4.96 -10.50 7.91
C ARG A 39 4.27 -10.74 6.56
N ALA A 40 3.91 -11.98 6.26
CA ALA A 40 3.22 -12.34 5.03
C ALA A 40 1.88 -11.60 4.86
N HIS A 41 1.14 -11.41 5.96
CA HIS A 41 -0.11 -10.65 5.97
C HIS A 41 0.12 -9.18 5.64
N THR A 42 1.10 -8.53 6.30
CA THR A 42 1.41 -7.11 6.01
C THR A 42 1.83 -6.88 4.57
N ASP A 43 2.62 -7.79 3.99
CA ASP A 43 3.08 -7.70 2.60
C ASP A 43 1.90 -7.90 1.63
N SER A 44 0.99 -8.84 1.94
CA SER A 44 -0.20 -9.12 1.14
C SER A 44 -1.20 -7.96 1.13
N VAL A 45 -1.43 -7.31 2.27
CA VAL A 45 -2.28 -6.13 2.38
C VAL A 45 -1.72 -4.98 1.55
N ARG A 46 -0.41 -4.73 1.64
CA ARG A 46 0.24 -3.69 0.83
C ARG A 46 0.13 -3.98 -0.67
N ALA A 47 0.35 -5.23 -1.08
CA ALA A 47 0.23 -5.64 -2.47
C ALA A 47 -1.21 -5.45 -3.00
N ALA A 48 -2.23 -5.78 -2.20
CA ALA A 48 -3.63 -5.57 -2.58
C ALA A 48 -3.95 -4.09 -2.81
N HIS A 49 -3.47 -3.19 -1.94
CA HIS A 49 -3.64 -1.75 -2.13
C HIS A 49 -2.92 -1.24 -3.38
N LEU A 50 -1.71 -1.72 -3.67
CA LEU A 50 -0.99 -1.36 -4.89
C LEU A 50 -1.73 -1.83 -6.15
N ALA A 51 -2.26 -3.05 -6.15
CA ALA A 51 -3.05 -3.59 -7.25
C ALA A 51 -4.34 -2.76 -7.47
N GLN A 52 -4.99 -2.32 -6.39
CA GLN A 52 -6.15 -1.43 -6.49
C GLN A 52 -5.78 -0.07 -7.12
N LEU A 53 -4.65 0.51 -6.72
CA LEU A 53 -4.18 1.77 -7.31
C LEU A 53 -3.80 1.60 -8.79
N GLN A 54 -3.18 0.48 -9.17
CA GLN A 54 -2.92 0.15 -10.59
C GLN A 54 -4.23 0.05 -11.38
N GLY A 55 -5.25 -0.61 -10.83
CA GLY A 55 -6.59 -0.66 -11.43
C GLY A 55 -7.19 0.74 -11.64
N THR A 56 -6.98 1.63 -10.67
CA THR A 56 -7.42 3.04 -10.77
C THR A 56 -6.68 3.76 -11.90
N VAL A 57 -5.37 3.54 -12.06
CA VAL A 57 -4.60 4.11 -13.18
C VAL A 57 -5.14 3.60 -14.52
N TYR A 58 -5.44 2.31 -14.66
CA TYR A 58 -6.04 1.79 -15.90
C TYR A 58 -7.40 2.41 -16.19
N LEU A 59 -8.21 2.65 -15.17
CA LEU A 59 -9.49 3.33 -15.29
C LEU A 59 -9.31 4.80 -15.75
N LEU A 60 -8.30 5.50 -15.22
CA LEU A 60 -7.96 6.86 -15.68
C LEU A 60 -7.49 6.85 -17.14
N LEU A 61 -6.65 5.88 -17.51
CA LEU A 61 -6.18 5.71 -18.90
C LEU A 61 -7.33 5.40 -19.86
N ALA A 62 -8.29 4.58 -19.44
CA ALA A 62 -9.45 4.23 -20.25
C ALA A 62 -10.41 5.43 -20.46
N GLY A 63 -10.48 6.35 -19.50
CA GLY A 63 -11.22 7.60 -19.64
C GLY A 63 -10.40 8.74 -20.26
N ALA A 64 -9.09 8.57 -20.46
CA ALA A 64 -8.24 9.62 -21.00
C ALA A 64 -8.36 9.73 -22.51
N GLU A 65 -8.76 10.92 -22.95
CA GLU A 65 -8.77 11.27 -24.36
C GLU A 65 -7.83 12.46 -24.60
N VAL A 66 -7.26 12.52 -25.80
CA VAL A 66 -6.47 13.66 -26.26
C VAL A 66 -7.15 14.17 -27.51
N ASP A 67 -7.59 15.43 -27.47
CA ASP A 67 -8.23 16.07 -28.63
C ASP A 67 -7.20 16.30 -29.77
N THR A 68 -7.70 16.61 -30.95
CA THR A 68 -6.95 17.06 -32.14
C THR A 68 -5.98 18.21 -31.83
N ASP A 69 -6.31 19.09 -30.90
CA ASP A 69 -5.44 20.18 -30.41
C ASP A 69 -4.40 19.74 -29.35
N GLY A 70 -4.29 18.43 -29.09
CA GLY A 70 -3.40 17.84 -28.09
C GLY A 70 -3.82 18.12 -26.64
N ALA A 71 -5.04 18.57 -26.40
CA ALA A 71 -5.57 18.87 -25.07
C ALA A 71 -6.00 17.58 -24.36
N LEU A 72 -5.65 17.45 -23.08
CA LEU A 72 -6.08 16.32 -22.25
C LEU A 72 -7.55 16.50 -21.86
N LEU A 73 -8.40 15.59 -22.31
CA LEU A 73 -9.81 15.50 -21.97
C LEU A 73 -10.02 14.36 -20.97
N MET A 74 -10.71 14.68 -19.88
CA MET A 74 -11.05 13.73 -18.82
C MET A 74 -12.56 13.72 -18.63
N PRO A 75 -13.17 12.56 -18.32
CA PRO A 75 -14.61 12.48 -18.09
C PRO A 75 -14.96 13.22 -16.80
N ALA A 76 -16.18 13.76 -16.77
CA ALA A 76 -16.69 14.46 -15.59
C ALA A 76 -16.87 13.55 -14.36
N SER A 77 -17.05 12.24 -14.58
CA SER A 77 -17.24 11.24 -13.55
C SER A 77 -16.52 9.95 -13.88
N PHE A 78 -15.99 9.29 -12.85
CA PHE A 78 -15.31 8.00 -12.96
C PHE A 78 -16.13 6.90 -12.27
N PRO A 79 -16.02 5.63 -12.72
CA PRO A 79 -16.65 4.50 -12.04
C PRO A 79 -16.19 4.30 -10.59
N GLU A 80 -15.00 4.81 -10.23
CA GLU A 80 -14.49 4.87 -8.85
C GLU A 80 -15.00 6.15 -8.15
N PRO A 81 -16.06 6.08 -7.31
CA PRO A 81 -16.73 7.27 -6.76
C PRO A 81 -15.83 8.06 -5.80
N ARG A 82 -14.82 7.39 -5.21
CA ARG A 82 -13.88 8.02 -4.28
C ARG A 82 -13.04 9.11 -4.96
N LEU A 83 -12.85 9.08 -6.27
CA LEU A 83 -12.18 10.16 -7.00
C LEU A 83 -13.00 11.46 -7.01
N SER A 84 -14.32 11.38 -6.83
CA SER A 84 -15.21 12.53 -6.80
C SER A 84 -15.54 13.01 -5.39
N LEU A 85 -15.26 12.21 -4.36
CA LEU A 85 -15.58 12.52 -2.97
C LEU A 85 -14.39 13.21 -2.25
N PRO A 86 -14.54 14.46 -1.79
CA PRO A 86 -13.56 15.09 -0.90
C PRO A 86 -13.33 14.27 0.36
N GLY A 87 -12.08 14.13 0.78
CA GLY A 87 -11.72 13.37 1.98
C GLY A 87 -11.79 11.84 1.83
N SER A 88 -12.02 11.31 0.63
CA SER A 88 -12.07 9.85 0.37
C SER A 88 -10.74 9.12 0.61
N GLY A 89 -9.63 9.87 0.75
CA GLY A 89 -8.28 9.35 0.86
C GLY A 89 -7.71 8.77 -0.44
N LEU A 90 -8.45 8.83 -1.55
CA LEU A 90 -7.99 8.45 -2.88
C LEU A 90 -7.88 9.69 -3.74
N TYR A 91 -6.71 9.90 -4.34
CA TYR A 91 -6.42 11.08 -5.14
C TYR A 91 -5.75 10.65 -6.44
N ALA A 92 -6.08 11.34 -7.52
CA ALA A 92 -5.50 11.09 -8.83
C ALA A 92 -5.12 12.39 -9.52
N SER A 93 -4.07 12.31 -10.34
CA SER A 93 -3.69 13.36 -11.25
C SER A 93 -3.23 12.77 -12.57
N VAL A 94 -3.54 13.43 -13.68
CA VAL A 94 -3.02 13.10 -15.00
C VAL A 94 -2.36 14.36 -15.56
N ARG A 95 -1.07 14.28 -15.89
CA ARG A 95 -0.30 15.41 -16.41
C ARG A 95 0.08 15.16 -17.86
N ASN A 96 -0.24 16.11 -18.73
CA ASN A 96 0.24 16.17 -20.11
C ASN A 96 1.49 17.05 -20.15
N LEU A 97 2.66 16.42 -20.28
CA LEU A 97 3.95 17.10 -20.29
C LEU A 97 4.18 17.97 -21.54
N ALA A 98 3.52 17.68 -22.66
CA ALA A 98 3.70 18.42 -23.90
C ALA A 98 3.02 19.80 -23.87
N ARG A 99 1.94 19.93 -23.09
CA ARG A 99 1.12 21.15 -22.98
C ARG A 99 1.19 21.80 -21.59
N ASP A 100 1.95 21.19 -20.68
CA ASP A 100 2.03 21.53 -19.25
C ASP A 100 0.66 21.66 -18.55
N THR A 101 -0.31 20.84 -18.98
CA THR A 101 -1.63 20.79 -18.36
C THR A 101 -1.73 19.61 -17.41
N ALA A 102 -2.36 19.81 -16.26
CA ALA A 102 -2.65 18.74 -15.32
C ALA A 102 -4.13 18.70 -14.96
N TRP A 103 -4.72 17.52 -15.04
CA TRP A 103 -6.01 17.22 -14.43
C TRP A 103 -5.79 16.64 -13.03
N ARG A 104 -6.66 17.00 -12.08
CA ARG A 104 -6.70 16.46 -10.72
C ARG A 104 -8.13 16.02 -10.41
N SER A 105 -8.27 14.94 -9.65
CA SER A 105 -9.58 14.46 -9.20
C SER A 105 -10.23 15.43 -8.21
N ALA A 106 -11.57 15.50 -8.20
CA ALA A 106 -12.30 16.39 -7.29
C ALA A 106 -12.10 16.05 -5.80
N SER A 107 -11.67 14.81 -5.50
CA SER A 107 -11.27 14.43 -4.15
C SER A 107 -10.08 15.22 -3.58
N THR A 108 -9.27 15.87 -4.44
CA THR A 108 -8.11 16.69 -4.04
C THR A 108 -8.48 18.06 -3.46
N VAL A 109 -9.77 18.40 -3.38
CA VAL A 109 -10.20 19.66 -2.78
C VAL A 109 -9.66 19.77 -1.35
N ASN A 110 -8.95 20.87 -1.07
CA ASN A 110 -8.34 21.19 0.22
C ASN A 110 -7.24 20.21 0.69
N VAL A 111 -6.66 19.42 -0.21
CA VAL A 111 -5.53 18.52 0.08
C VAL A 111 -4.54 18.59 -1.09
N ASP A 112 -3.25 18.74 -0.79
CA ASP A 112 -2.18 18.66 -1.81
C ASP A 112 -1.37 17.37 -1.57
N PRO A 113 -1.78 16.23 -2.15
CA PRO A 113 -1.05 14.99 -2.03
C PRO A 113 0.24 15.03 -2.88
N PRO A 114 1.30 14.35 -2.45
CA PRO A 114 2.57 14.28 -3.19
C PRO A 114 2.41 13.36 -4.42
N PHE A 115 1.99 13.93 -5.55
CA PHE A 115 1.89 13.20 -6.80
C PHE A 115 3.28 12.85 -7.33
N LEU A 116 3.44 11.60 -7.77
CA LEU A 116 4.67 11.19 -8.43
C LEU A 116 4.71 11.77 -9.84
N HIS A 117 5.79 12.47 -10.15
CA HIS A 117 6.04 13.07 -11.46
C HIS A 117 7.19 12.33 -12.16
N ASP A 118 7.34 12.58 -13.46
CA ASP A 118 8.49 12.15 -14.27
C ASP A 118 8.77 10.64 -14.30
N THR A 119 7.69 9.84 -14.36
CA THR A 119 7.80 8.41 -14.63
C THR A 119 8.09 8.17 -16.11
N ALA A 120 9.12 7.39 -16.42
CA ALA A 120 9.45 6.99 -17.78
C ALA A 120 8.26 6.25 -18.44
N VAL A 121 8.09 6.46 -19.75
CA VAL A 121 7.01 5.82 -20.52
C VAL A 121 7.13 4.30 -20.44
N GLY A 122 6.03 3.63 -20.12
CA GLY A 122 5.95 2.17 -19.97
C GLY A 122 6.48 1.62 -18.65
N GLN A 123 6.94 2.48 -17.72
CA GLN A 123 7.39 2.04 -16.40
C GLN A 123 6.38 2.37 -15.31
N TRP A 124 6.23 1.43 -14.37
CA TRP A 124 5.50 1.65 -13.14
C TRP A 124 6.46 2.15 -12.06
N ARG A 125 6.04 3.19 -11.33
CA ARG A 125 6.75 3.70 -10.16
C ARG A 125 5.84 3.58 -8.95
N PHE A 126 6.37 3.03 -7.85
CA PHE A 126 5.65 2.85 -6.60
C PHE A 126 6.45 3.49 -5.48
N GLU A 127 5.81 4.37 -4.72
CA GLU A 127 6.45 5.04 -3.60
C GLU A 127 5.51 5.16 -2.41
N SER A 128 6.11 5.46 -1.26
CA SER A 128 5.35 5.81 -0.06
C SER A 128 5.80 7.17 0.46
N PRO A 129 5.51 8.26 -0.28
CA PRO A 129 5.92 9.60 0.13
C PRO A 129 5.13 10.04 1.37
N ALA A 130 5.82 10.76 2.26
CA ALA A 130 5.20 11.44 3.39
C ALA A 130 5.07 12.93 3.07
N ALA A 131 3.89 13.49 3.30
CA ALA A 131 3.63 14.92 3.11
C ALA A 131 2.61 15.42 4.15
N ASN A 132 2.78 16.66 4.63
CA ASN A 132 1.84 17.29 5.57
C ASN A 132 1.51 16.43 6.81
N GLY A 133 2.51 15.68 7.32
CA GLY A 133 2.34 14.79 8.48
C GLY A 133 1.54 13.51 8.20
N ARG A 134 1.33 13.15 6.93
CA ARG A 134 0.60 11.95 6.50
C ARG A 134 1.45 11.11 5.56
N ASP A 135 1.34 9.79 5.69
CA ASP A 135 1.92 8.84 4.75
C ASP A 135 0.94 8.57 3.61
N TYR A 136 1.46 8.54 2.38
CA TYR A 136 0.70 8.21 1.19
C TYR A 136 1.25 6.94 0.57
N LEU A 137 0.39 6.17 -0.10
CA LEU A 137 0.79 5.11 -1.01
C LEU A 137 0.53 5.62 -2.43
N ALA A 138 1.58 5.73 -3.23
CA ALA A 138 1.51 6.35 -4.54
C ALA A 138 1.99 5.39 -5.63
N VAL A 139 1.27 5.41 -6.76
CA VAL A 139 1.67 4.74 -7.99
C VAL A 139 1.62 5.75 -9.14
N ALA A 140 2.56 5.65 -10.07
CA ALA A 140 2.52 6.39 -11.31
C ALA A 140 2.93 5.51 -12.49
N PHE A 141 2.39 5.86 -13.66
CA PHE A 141 2.67 5.19 -14.92
C PHE A 141 2.80 6.22 -16.03
N GLY A 142 3.89 6.16 -16.79
CA GLY A 142 4.11 7.03 -17.94
C GLY A 142 3.52 6.44 -19.21
N VAL A 143 2.75 7.23 -19.97
CA VAL A 143 2.24 6.84 -21.29
C VAL A 143 2.59 7.89 -22.35
N ARG A 144 2.71 7.45 -23.60
CA ARG A 144 2.84 8.33 -24.76
C ARG A 144 1.73 8.01 -25.74
N TRP A 145 0.87 9.00 -25.97
CA TRP A 145 -0.20 8.94 -26.96
C TRP A 145 0.33 9.39 -28.32
N ILE A 146 -0.10 8.72 -29.37
CA ILE A 146 0.10 9.16 -30.75
C ILE A 146 -1.25 9.70 -31.18
N VAL A 147 -1.36 11.02 -31.37
CA VAL A 147 -2.53 11.61 -32.03
C VAL A 147 -2.35 11.33 -33.52
N GLY A 148 -3.30 10.63 -34.13
CA GLY A 148 -3.26 10.35 -35.57
C GLY A 148 -3.25 11.66 -36.35
N ALA A 149 -2.25 11.81 -37.23
CA ALA A 149 -2.17 12.90 -38.20
C ALA A 149 -3.09 12.64 -39.39
#